data_AF-A0A9D8BUY4-F1
#
_entry.id   AF-A0A9D8BUY4-F1
#
_cell.length_a   1.000
_cell.length_b   1.000
_cell.length_c   1.000
_cell.angle_alpha   90.00
_cell.angle_beta   90.00
_cell.angle_gamma   90.00
#
_symmetry.space_group_name_H-M   'P 1'
#
loop_
_entity.id
_entity.type
_entity.pdbx_description
1 polymer ?
#
loop_
_entity_poly.entity_id
_entity_poly.type
_entity_poly.pdbx_seq_one_letter_code
_entity_poly.pdbx_strand_id
1 'polypeptide(L)'
;MDKLASSQSYLHCSDQKLSERSYRLGHQSWTASNLFVHSYHDEIAYFTTRWDALCPYIDVNEAMLRVAPQPLLIYALPPESEWGHPIRDAYGLVAVREEGYWTEGRRARKFKELRQKHRRFDHSVQQIPGAMLTAKDIETWGSEHFARYEIDPAEVDGFLDYVSDLDLL
;
A
#
# COMPACT_ATOMS: atom_id res chain seq x y z
N MET A 1 -17.33 -0.51 28.95
CA MET A 1 -17.50 0.88 28.48
C MET A 1 -17.66 0.79 26.99
N ASP A 2 -18.91 0.82 26.55
CA ASP A 2 -19.30 0.65 25.15
C ASP A 2 -18.81 1.86 24.34
N LYS A 3 -17.89 1.63 23.40
CA LYS A 3 -17.58 2.62 22.36
C LYS A 3 -18.83 2.71 21.48
N LEU A 4 -19.63 3.75 21.70
CA LEU A 4 -20.67 4.19 20.79
C LEU A 4 -20.05 4.33 19.40
N ALA A 5 -20.36 3.37 18.53
CA ALA A 5 -20.11 3.49 17.11
C ALA A 5 -20.88 4.73 16.64
N SER A 6 -20.14 5.84 16.46
CA SER A 6 -20.65 7.04 15.82
C SER A 6 -20.91 6.67 14.37
N SER A 7 -22.14 6.28 14.06
CA SER A 7 -22.66 6.13 12.71
C SER A 7 -22.82 7.52 12.10
N GLN A 8 -21.70 8.20 11.85
CA GLN A 8 -21.69 9.34 10.94
C GLN A 8 -22.04 8.79 9.57
N SER A 9 -23.25 9.10 9.11
CA SER A 9 -23.69 8.79 7.77
C SER A 9 -22.87 9.65 6.81
N TYR A 10 -21.76 9.12 6.31
CA TYR A 10 -21.01 9.74 5.24
C TYR A 10 -21.94 9.81 4.03
N LEU A 11 -22.25 11.03 3.60
CA LEU A 11 -23.11 11.29 2.45
C LEU A 11 -22.47 10.62 1.24
N HIS A 12 -23.05 9.51 0.81
CA HIS A 12 -22.68 8.81 -0.41
C HIS A 12 -22.81 9.79 -1.58
N CYS A 13 -21.69 10.13 -2.23
CA CYS A 13 -21.72 10.93 -3.44
C CYS A 13 -22.51 10.14 -4.50
N SER A 14 -23.71 10.63 -4.80
CA SER A 14 -24.81 9.87 -5.40
C SER A 14 -24.73 9.80 -6.92
N ASP A 15 -23.59 9.35 -7.45
CA ASP A 15 -23.50 9.00 -8.86
C ASP A 15 -23.87 7.52 -9.04
N GLN A 16 -25.17 7.20 -8.95
CA GLN A 16 -25.73 5.84 -9.05
C GLN A 16 -25.30 5.08 -10.33
N LYS A 17 -24.86 5.79 -11.37
CA LYS A 17 -24.31 5.17 -12.59
C LYS A 17 -22.90 4.61 -12.41
N LEU A 18 -22.14 5.11 -11.45
CA LEU A 18 -20.79 4.63 -11.14
C LEU A 18 -20.81 3.47 -10.14
N SER A 19 -21.88 3.30 -9.35
CA SER A 19 -21.91 2.31 -8.26
C SER A 19 -21.97 0.85 -8.71
N GLU A 20 -22.48 0.56 -9.91
CA GLU A 20 -22.65 -0.81 -10.43
C GLU A 20 -21.58 -1.21 -11.46
N ARG A 21 -20.73 -0.27 -11.88
CA ARG A 21 -19.74 -0.49 -12.93
C ARG A 21 -18.36 -0.70 -12.32
N SER A 22 -17.70 -1.78 -12.74
CA SER A 22 -16.28 -2.00 -12.46
C SER A 22 -15.43 -1.22 -13.45
N TYR A 23 -14.45 -0.51 -12.91
CA TYR A 23 -13.45 0.26 -13.64
C TYR A 23 -12.06 -0.31 -13.35
N ARG A 24 -11.12 -0.03 -14.25
CA ARG A 24 -9.70 -0.32 -14.04
C ARG A 24 -8.85 0.91 -14.31
N LEU A 25 -7.82 1.10 -13.50
CA LEU A 25 -6.78 2.11 -13.69
C LEU A 25 -5.44 1.46 -13.31
N GLY A 26 -4.52 1.37 -14.27
CA GLY A 26 -3.31 0.57 -14.08
C GLY A 26 -3.66 -0.87 -13.66
N HIS A 27 -3.07 -1.28 -12.54
CA HIS A 27 -3.29 -2.59 -11.93
C HIS A 27 -4.49 -2.64 -10.95
N GLN A 28 -5.19 -1.53 -10.75
CA GLN A 28 -6.25 -1.41 -9.76
C GLN A 28 -7.62 -1.61 -10.39
N SER A 29 -8.50 -2.40 -9.75
CA SER A 29 -9.91 -2.52 -10.11
C SER A 29 -10.82 -1.92 -9.04
N TRP A 30 -11.80 -1.11 -9.46
CA TRP A 30 -12.59 -0.33 -8.52
C TRP A 30 -14.05 -0.15 -8.93
N THR A 31 -14.87 0.02 -7.90
CA THR A 31 -16.28 0.40 -7.93
C THR A 31 -16.48 1.51 -6.89
N ALA A 32 -17.61 2.19 -6.91
CA ALA A 32 -17.90 3.19 -5.87
C ALA A 32 -17.95 2.61 -4.45
N SER A 33 -18.18 1.30 -4.30
CA SER A 33 -18.33 0.63 -3.01
C SER A 33 -17.03 0.07 -2.45
N ASN A 34 -16.01 -0.15 -3.29
CA ASN A 34 -14.76 -0.77 -2.85
C ASN A 34 -13.57 0.20 -2.92
N LEU A 35 -13.73 1.42 -3.46
CA LEU A 35 -12.64 2.35 -3.71
C LEU A 35 -11.86 2.74 -2.44
N PHE A 36 -12.56 2.84 -1.31
CA PHE A 36 -12.02 3.41 -0.08
C PHE A 36 -12.28 2.52 1.13
N VAL A 37 -11.43 2.72 2.14
CA VAL A 37 -11.53 2.14 3.46
C VAL A 37 -11.63 3.27 4.47
N HIS A 38 -12.42 3.06 5.52
CA HIS A 38 -12.53 4.02 6.61
C HIS A 38 -11.44 3.72 7.63
N SER A 39 -10.49 4.65 7.75
CA SER A 39 -9.29 4.49 8.57
C SER A 39 -9.24 5.54 9.68
N TYR A 40 -8.46 5.24 10.71
CA TYR A 40 -8.29 6.11 11.87
C TYR A 40 -6.81 6.20 12.26
N HIS A 41 -6.37 7.39 12.66
CA HIS A 41 -5.05 7.60 13.26
C HIS A 41 -5.14 8.61 14.39
N ASP A 42 -4.73 8.22 15.60
CA ASP A 42 -4.72 9.08 16.80
C ASP A 42 -6.00 9.93 16.99
N GLU A 43 -7.18 9.33 16.73
CA GLU A 43 -8.54 9.94 16.80
C GLU A 43 -9.03 10.70 15.55
N ILE A 44 -8.21 10.84 14.51
CA ILE A 44 -8.62 11.46 13.25
C ILE A 44 -9.22 10.39 12.33
N ALA A 45 -10.51 10.53 12.03
CA ALA A 45 -11.20 9.71 11.03
C ALA A 45 -10.94 10.25 9.62
N TYR A 46 -10.56 9.38 8.71
CA TYR A 46 -10.37 9.71 7.30
C TYR A 46 -10.65 8.50 6.42
N PHE A 47 -10.70 8.74 5.11
CA PHE A 47 -10.77 7.67 4.14
C PHE A 47 -9.41 7.49 3.49
N THR A 48 -8.99 6.26 3.27
CA THR A 48 -7.86 5.94 2.40
C THR A 48 -8.34 5.06 1.26
N THR A 49 -7.55 4.94 0.19
CA THR A 49 -7.87 3.98 -0.86
C THR A 49 -7.63 2.55 -0.36
N ARG A 50 -8.37 1.57 -0.90
CA ARG A 50 -8.20 0.17 -0.49
C ARG A 50 -6.84 -0.47 -0.82
N TRP A 51 -5.89 0.26 -1.42
CA TRP A 51 -4.57 -0.28 -1.75
C TRP A 51 -3.47 0.22 -0.82
N ASP A 52 -3.81 1.05 0.17
CA ASP A 52 -2.84 1.86 0.93
C ASP A 52 -1.98 1.04 1.92
N ALA A 53 -2.56 0.01 2.56
CA ALA A 53 -1.92 -0.79 3.62
C ALA A 53 -0.51 -1.32 3.34
N LEU A 54 -0.17 -1.58 2.08
CA LEU A 54 1.12 -2.15 1.69
C LEU A 54 1.97 -1.21 0.85
N CYS A 55 1.57 0.07 0.80
CA CYS A 55 2.27 1.15 0.14
C CYS A 55 2.70 0.87 -1.32
N PRO A 56 1.90 0.20 -2.19
CA PRO A 56 2.16 0.26 -3.61
C PRO A 56 2.02 1.71 -4.08
N TYR A 57 2.75 2.09 -5.12
CA TYR A 57 2.43 3.32 -5.83
C TYR A 57 1.13 3.11 -6.59
N ILE A 58 0.12 3.92 -6.29
CA ILE A 58 -1.23 3.74 -6.84
C ILE A 58 -1.61 4.85 -7.80
N ASP A 59 -2.25 4.47 -8.90
CA ASP A 59 -2.82 5.42 -9.83
C ASP A 59 -4.16 5.94 -9.28
N VAL A 60 -4.41 7.23 -9.49
CA VAL A 60 -5.64 7.91 -9.11
C VAL A 60 -6.13 8.72 -10.30
N ASN A 61 -7.44 8.96 -10.41
CA ASN A 61 -7.98 9.90 -11.39
C ASN A 61 -9.14 10.71 -10.81
N GLU A 62 -9.56 11.74 -11.55
CA GLU A 62 -10.66 12.63 -11.17
C GLU A 62 -12.00 11.91 -10.91
N ALA A 63 -12.25 10.75 -11.51
CA ALA A 63 -13.46 9.99 -11.23
C ALA A 63 -13.41 9.36 -9.83
N MET A 64 -12.27 8.80 -9.44
CA MET A 64 -12.06 8.25 -8.09
C MET A 64 -12.18 9.35 -7.03
N LEU A 65 -11.53 10.49 -7.23
CA LEU A 65 -11.56 11.62 -6.29
C LEU A 65 -12.96 12.19 -6.05
N ARG A 66 -13.82 12.16 -7.07
CA ARG A 66 -15.21 12.63 -6.97
C ARG A 66 -16.14 11.66 -6.23
N VAL A 67 -15.85 10.37 -6.30
CA VAL A 67 -16.69 9.31 -5.69
C VAL A 67 -16.32 9.10 -4.23
N ALA A 68 -15.04 9.20 -3.90
CA ALA A 68 -14.56 8.97 -2.55
C ALA A 68 -15.08 10.04 -1.56
N PRO A 69 -15.52 9.64 -0.36
CA PRO A 69 -15.87 10.56 0.71
C PRO A 69 -14.63 11.31 1.22
N GLN A 70 -14.87 12.51 1.77
CA GLN A 70 -13.82 13.42 2.23
C GLN A 70 -13.75 13.46 3.77
N PRO A 71 -12.56 13.60 4.39
CA PRO A 71 -11.25 13.73 3.73
C PRO A 71 -10.73 12.39 3.20
N LEU A 72 -10.35 12.35 1.92
CA LEU A 72 -9.61 11.23 1.33
C LEU A 72 -8.10 11.50 1.43
N LEU A 73 -7.38 10.59 2.05
CA LEU A 73 -5.92 10.55 2.07
C LEU A 73 -5.41 9.53 1.06
N ILE A 74 -4.35 9.90 0.34
CA ILE A 74 -3.66 9.06 -0.63
C ILE A 74 -2.19 9.13 -0.28
N TYR A 75 -1.61 8.04 0.18
CA TYR A 75 -0.26 8.06 0.74
C TYR A 75 0.83 7.97 -0.33
N ALA A 76 0.71 7.00 -1.24
CA ALA A 76 1.76 6.64 -2.20
C ALA A 76 1.33 6.92 -3.65
N LEU A 77 1.52 8.16 -4.10
CA LEU A 77 1.35 8.53 -5.52
C LEU A 77 2.65 8.31 -6.31
N PRO A 78 2.59 7.73 -7.53
CA PRO A 78 3.73 7.67 -8.41
C PRO A 78 4.31 9.07 -8.64
N PRO A 79 5.64 9.28 -8.55
CA PRO A 79 6.28 10.57 -8.80
C PRO A 79 5.94 11.17 -10.17
N GLU A 80 5.62 10.32 -11.14
CA GLU A 80 5.29 10.63 -12.53
C GLU A 80 3.81 10.96 -12.74
N SER A 81 2.94 10.73 -11.73
CA SER A 81 1.52 11.07 -11.80
C SER A 81 1.30 12.58 -11.76
N GLU A 82 0.13 13.05 -12.23
CA GLU A 82 -0.22 14.48 -12.23
C GLU A 82 -0.23 15.11 -10.83
N TRP A 83 -0.45 14.29 -9.80
CA TRP A 83 -0.47 14.69 -8.38
C TRP A 83 0.79 14.25 -7.62
N GLY A 84 1.70 13.56 -8.30
CA GLY A 84 2.95 13.05 -7.72
C GLY A 84 3.93 14.16 -7.44
N HIS A 85 4.70 14.01 -6.36
CA HIS A 85 5.87 14.84 -6.14
C HIS A 85 7.11 14.12 -6.70
N PRO A 86 7.85 14.74 -7.64
CA PRO A 86 9.10 14.16 -8.13
C PRO A 86 10.06 13.89 -6.97
N ILE A 87 10.65 12.69 -6.96
CA ILE A 87 11.69 12.32 -5.99
C ILE A 87 12.93 13.16 -6.32
N ARG A 88 13.12 14.26 -5.60
CA ARG A 88 14.20 15.24 -5.82
C ARG A 88 15.35 15.09 -4.82
N ASP A 89 15.21 14.27 -3.79
CA ASP A 89 16.20 14.13 -2.74
C ASP A 89 16.97 12.80 -2.82
N ALA A 90 18.13 12.79 -2.17
CA ALA A 90 18.99 11.62 -2.04
C ALA A 90 18.39 10.50 -1.16
N TYR A 91 17.16 10.68 -0.65
CA TYR A 91 16.46 9.70 0.18
C TYR A 91 15.74 8.63 -0.66
N GLY A 92 15.23 8.97 -1.84
CA GLY A 92 14.40 8.02 -2.62
C GLY A 92 15.17 7.06 -3.53
N LEU A 93 16.43 7.38 -3.87
CA LEU A 93 17.25 6.52 -4.73
C LEU A 93 18.59 6.29 -4.05
N VAL A 94 18.62 5.27 -3.20
CA VAL A 94 19.89 4.71 -2.77
C VAL A 94 20.60 4.23 -4.03
N ALA A 95 21.77 4.79 -4.33
CA ALA A 95 22.52 4.49 -5.54
C ALA A 95 23.20 3.11 -5.50
N VAL A 96 22.45 2.07 -5.13
CA VAL A 96 22.89 0.67 -4.99
C VAL A 96 23.47 0.10 -6.28
N ARG A 97 23.20 0.74 -7.42
CA ARG A 97 23.74 0.37 -8.74
C ARG A 97 24.99 1.15 -9.13
N GLU A 98 25.37 2.20 -8.39
CA GLU A 98 26.61 2.95 -8.67
C GLU A 98 27.85 2.12 -8.32
N GLU A 99 28.88 2.29 -9.14
CA GLU A 99 30.19 1.70 -8.88
C GLU A 99 30.74 2.23 -7.55
N GLY A 100 31.30 1.35 -6.74
CA GLY A 100 31.84 1.71 -5.43
C GLY A 100 30.81 1.75 -4.30
N TYR A 101 29.50 1.72 -4.59
CA TYR A 101 28.46 1.75 -3.55
C TYR A 101 28.67 0.61 -2.54
N TRP A 102 28.73 -0.64 -2.98
CA TRP A 102 28.85 -1.77 -2.04
C TRP A 102 30.23 -1.93 -1.39
N THR A 103 31.25 -1.28 -1.94
CA THR A 103 32.65 -1.45 -1.52
C THR A 103 33.18 -0.31 -0.66
N GLU A 104 32.38 0.72 -0.41
CA GLU A 104 32.72 1.80 0.53
C GLU A 104 32.96 1.21 1.94
N GLY A 105 34.10 1.58 2.56
CA GLY A 105 34.62 0.90 3.75
C GLY A 105 33.69 0.94 4.97
N ARG A 106 32.98 2.05 5.20
CA ARG A 106 32.02 2.18 6.31
C ARG A 106 30.81 1.26 6.09
N ARG A 107 30.25 1.23 4.89
CA ARG A 107 29.11 0.40 4.51
C ARG A 107 29.46 -1.09 4.54
N ALA A 108 30.59 -1.48 3.94
CA ALA A 108 31.08 -2.84 3.96
C ALA A 108 31.27 -3.36 5.41
N ARG A 109 31.87 -2.55 6.29
CA ARG A 109 32.00 -2.87 7.71
C ARG A 109 30.63 -3.05 8.39
N LYS A 110 29.69 -2.14 8.16
CA LYS A 110 28.34 -2.21 8.75
C LYS A 110 27.60 -3.49 8.33
N PHE A 111 27.64 -3.85 7.05
CA PHE A 111 27.02 -5.10 6.58
C PHE A 111 27.70 -6.33 7.15
N LYS A 112 29.03 -6.32 7.33
CA LYS A 112 29.75 -7.42 7.99
C LYS A 112 29.31 -7.60 9.44
N GLU A 113 29.19 -6.52 10.20
CA GLU A 113 28.68 -6.54 11.57
C GLU A 113 27.24 -7.08 11.63
N LEU A 114 26.37 -6.64 10.72
CA LEU A 114 24.99 -7.13 10.64
C LEU A 114 24.94 -8.62 10.31
N ARG A 115 25.71 -9.10 9.31
CA ARG A 115 25.78 -10.53 8.99
C ARG A 115 26.30 -11.35 10.18
N GLN A 116 27.29 -10.86 10.91
CA GLN A 116 27.82 -11.55 12.08
C GLN A 116 26.80 -11.63 13.22
N LYS A 117 26.07 -10.54 13.49
CA LYS A 117 25.01 -10.48 14.50
C LYS A 117 23.87 -11.45 14.17
N HIS A 118 23.54 -11.58 12.89
CA HIS A 118 22.43 -12.41 12.41
C HIS A 118 22.90 -13.69 11.72
N ARG A 119 24.08 -14.22 12.06
CA ARG A 119 24.67 -15.40 11.42
C ARG A 119 23.87 -16.71 11.53
N ARG A 120 22.84 -16.73 12.38
CA ARG A 120 21.93 -17.86 12.58
C ARG A 120 20.62 -17.72 11.81
N PHE A 121 20.46 -16.61 11.08
CA PHE A 121 19.32 -16.40 10.21
C PHE A 121 19.69 -16.92 8.83
N ASP A 122 18.89 -17.85 8.33
CA ASP A 122 18.89 -18.19 6.92
C ASP A 122 17.93 -17.26 6.19
N HIS A 123 18.31 -16.86 4.98
CA HIS A 123 17.45 -16.09 4.09
C HIS A 123 17.27 -16.87 2.80
N SER A 124 16.03 -16.92 2.32
CA SER A 124 15.69 -17.41 0.99
C SER A 124 14.93 -16.32 0.26
N VAL A 125 15.02 -16.35 -1.06
CA VAL A 125 14.21 -15.51 -1.94
C VAL A 125 13.44 -16.45 -2.84
N GLN A 126 12.13 -16.24 -2.93
CA GLN A 126 11.26 -16.99 -3.81
C GLN A 126 10.46 -15.97 -4.62
N GLN A 127 10.40 -16.20 -5.93
CA GLN A 127 9.53 -15.45 -6.82
C GLN A 127 8.16 -16.11 -6.85
N ILE A 128 7.12 -15.32 -6.64
CA ILE A 128 5.73 -15.81 -6.63
C ILE A 128 4.93 -14.91 -7.57
N PRO A 129 4.25 -15.47 -8.60
CA PRO A 129 3.30 -14.70 -9.40
C PRO A 129 2.19 -14.14 -8.52
N GLY A 130 1.84 -12.86 -8.68
CA GLY A 130 0.85 -12.24 -7.80
C GLY A 130 -0.52 -12.91 -7.84
N ALA A 131 -0.90 -13.46 -9.00
CA ALA A 131 -2.11 -14.28 -9.18
C ALA A 131 -2.19 -15.53 -8.27
N MET A 132 -1.07 -16.00 -7.71
CA MET A 132 -1.03 -17.15 -6.82
C MET A 132 -1.19 -16.79 -5.34
N LEU A 133 -1.17 -15.50 -5.00
CA LEU A 133 -1.25 -15.05 -3.62
C LEU A 133 -2.67 -15.10 -3.09
N THR A 134 -2.80 -15.46 -1.82
CA THR A 134 -4.06 -15.46 -1.10
C THR A 134 -4.01 -14.49 0.07
N ALA A 135 -5.17 -14.05 0.56
CA ALA A 135 -5.25 -13.19 1.75
C ALA A 135 -4.53 -13.83 2.95
N LYS A 136 -4.66 -15.15 3.10
CA LYS A 136 -3.98 -15.91 4.13
C LYS A 136 -2.45 -15.81 4.03
N ASP A 137 -1.88 -15.82 2.83
CA ASP A 137 -0.43 -15.66 2.64
C ASP A 137 0.01 -14.28 3.12
N ILE A 138 -0.71 -13.24 2.70
CA ILE A 138 -0.41 -11.85 3.07
C ILE A 138 -0.57 -11.61 4.57
N GLU A 139 -1.64 -12.09 5.18
CA GLU A 139 -1.87 -12.02 6.63
C GLU A 139 -0.77 -12.77 7.41
N THR A 140 -0.35 -13.93 6.90
CA THR A 140 0.72 -14.72 7.52
C THR A 140 2.05 -13.98 7.49
N TRP A 141 2.36 -13.29 6.38
CA TRP A 141 3.59 -12.50 6.24
C TRP A 141 3.54 -11.19 7.02
N GLY A 142 2.39 -10.51 7.00
CA GLY A 142 2.14 -9.28 7.75
C GLY A 142 2.17 -9.49 9.26
N SER A 143 1.68 -10.63 9.74
CA SER A 143 1.81 -11.10 11.12
C SER A 143 1.53 -10.00 12.16
N GLU A 144 2.44 -9.79 13.10
CA GLU A 144 2.34 -8.79 14.16
C GLU A 144 2.25 -7.35 13.64
N HIS A 145 2.77 -7.05 12.44
CA HIS A 145 2.64 -5.73 11.84
C HIS A 145 1.18 -5.40 11.57
N PHE A 146 0.45 -6.30 10.90
CA PHE A 146 -0.96 -6.06 10.56
C PHE A 146 -1.82 -5.91 11.82
N ALA A 147 -1.54 -6.73 12.84
CA ALA A 147 -2.24 -6.64 14.12
C ALA A 147 -1.97 -5.33 14.87
N ARG A 148 -0.75 -4.77 14.78
CA ARG A 148 -0.38 -3.52 15.46
C ARG A 148 -0.91 -2.26 14.78
N TYR A 149 -1.05 -2.30 13.45
CA TYR A 149 -1.48 -1.16 12.64
C TYR A 149 -2.93 -1.26 12.19
N GLU A 150 -3.67 -2.27 12.67
CA GLU A 150 -5.10 -2.44 12.42
C GLU A 150 -5.46 -2.41 10.92
N ILE A 151 -4.65 -3.08 10.10
CA ILE A 151 -4.86 -3.15 8.65
C ILE A 151 -6.22 -3.76 8.34
N ASP A 152 -7.05 -3.06 7.54
CA ASP A 152 -8.39 -3.52 7.21
C ASP A 152 -8.32 -4.67 6.18
N PRO A 153 -9.16 -5.73 6.30
CA PRO A 153 -9.22 -6.80 5.32
C PRO A 153 -9.46 -6.31 3.88
N ALA A 154 -10.21 -5.22 3.69
CA ALA A 154 -10.42 -4.61 2.38
C ALA A 154 -9.12 -4.07 1.77
N GLU A 155 -8.14 -3.69 2.61
CA GLU A 155 -6.82 -3.27 2.14
C GLU A 155 -5.97 -4.45 1.67
N VAL A 156 -6.10 -5.61 2.32
CA VAL A 156 -5.50 -6.87 1.84
C VAL A 156 -6.10 -7.27 0.50
N ASP A 157 -7.43 -7.18 0.38
CA ASP A 157 -8.13 -7.45 -0.89
C ASP A 157 -7.71 -6.48 -1.99
N GLY A 158 -7.47 -5.20 -1.67
CA GLY A 158 -6.92 -4.24 -2.61
C GLY A 158 -5.51 -4.60 -3.05
N PHE A 159 -4.62 -4.93 -2.11
CA PHE A 159 -3.28 -5.37 -2.49
C PHE A 159 -3.31 -6.59 -3.42
N LEU A 160 -4.12 -7.60 -3.11
CA LEU A 160 -4.26 -8.79 -3.96
C LEU A 160 -4.80 -8.46 -5.35
N ASP A 161 -5.77 -7.56 -5.44
CA ASP A 161 -6.27 -7.02 -6.71
C ASP A 161 -5.14 -6.36 -7.50
N TYR A 162 -4.37 -5.48 -6.86
CA TYR A 162 -3.24 -4.77 -7.48
C TYR A 162 -2.16 -5.71 -8.00
N VAL A 163 -1.80 -6.76 -7.26
CA VAL A 163 -0.72 -7.66 -7.69
C VAL A 163 -1.20 -8.78 -8.62
N SER A 164 -2.51 -8.93 -8.82
CA SER A 164 -3.09 -10.11 -9.48
C SER A 164 -2.59 -10.35 -10.91
N ASP A 165 -2.18 -9.30 -11.62
CA ASP A 165 -1.63 -9.37 -12.99
C ASP A 165 -0.12 -9.08 -13.06
N LEU A 166 0.56 -9.02 -11.91
CA LEU A 166 2.02 -8.90 -11.84
C LEU A 166 2.66 -10.29 -11.94
N ASP A 167 3.54 -10.46 -12.92
CA ASP A 167 4.21 -11.73 -13.20
C ASP A 167 5.13 -12.20 -12.06
N LEU A 168 5.69 -11.26 -11.29
CA LEU A 168 6.65 -11.54 -10.22
C LEU A 168 6.53 -10.50 -9.10
N LEU A 169 6.45 -11.00 -7.87
CA LEU A 169 6.76 -10.27 -6.63
C LEU A 169 8.07 -10.74 -6.03
#